data_AF-A0A843WTK2-F1
#
_entry.id   AF-A0A843WTK2-F1
#
_cell.length_a   1.000
_cell.length_b   1.000
_cell.length_c   1.000
_cell.angle_alpha   90.00
_cell.angle_beta   90.00
_cell.angle_gamma   90.00
#
_symmetry.space_group_name_H-M   'P 1'
#
loop_
_entity.id
_entity.type
_entity.pdbx_description
1 polymer ?
#
loop_
_entity_poly.entity_id
_entity_poly.type
_entity_poly.pdbx_seq_one_letter_code
_entity_poly.pdbx_strand_id
1 'polypeptide(L)'
;MSWQPYVDEHLMCELEGGQTLRAAAIVGHDGSVWAQSKSFPQICITENNQPHCGQKNQAKLGSLLDVVKFKPEEITAIMNDLTEPGSLALTGLHLGDTKYMVIQGEAGAVIRGKKGSGGVTVKKTNQALIIGVYDEPVTPGQCNMVVEKLGDYLADQGL
;
A
#
# COMPACT_ATOMS: atom_id res chain seq x y z
N MET A 1 -16.72 9.66 3.56
CA MET A 1 -16.12 9.94 2.24
C MET A 1 -15.49 8.66 1.74
N SER A 2 -15.57 8.38 0.44
CA SER A 2 -14.99 7.17 -0.13
C SER A 2 -13.53 7.41 -0.49
N TRP A 3 -12.61 6.66 0.11
CA TRP A 3 -11.16 6.75 -0.16
C TRP A 3 -10.72 5.98 -1.42
N GLN A 4 -11.60 5.10 -1.89
CA GLN A 4 -11.43 4.25 -3.06
C GLN A 4 -10.99 4.98 -4.36
N PRO A 5 -11.58 6.12 -4.76
CA PRO A 5 -11.16 6.84 -5.97
C PRO A 5 -9.71 7.34 -5.91
N TYR A 6 -9.17 7.65 -4.72
CA TYR A 6 -7.75 8.00 -4.62
C TYR A 6 -6.85 6.81 -4.98
N VAL A 7 -7.25 5.60 -4.61
CA VAL A 7 -6.49 4.40 -4.97
C VAL A 7 -6.66 4.06 -6.45
N ASP A 8 -7.89 4.02 -6.94
CA ASP A 8 -8.16 3.60 -8.32
C ASP A 8 -7.69 4.64 -9.36
N GLU A 9 -7.83 5.94 -9.09
CA GLU A 9 -7.48 6.99 -10.06
C GLU A 9 -6.04 7.50 -9.93
N HIS A 10 -5.50 7.58 -8.71
CA HIS A 10 -4.17 8.17 -8.49
C HIS A 10 -3.09 7.10 -8.33
N LEU A 11 -3.32 6.08 -7.48
CA LEU A 11 -2.32 5.04 -7.22
C LEU A 11 -2.25 3.97 -8.33
N MET A 12 -3.39 3.59 -8.90
CA MET A 12 -3.48 2.56 -9.96
C MET A 12 -3.43 3.16 -11.37
N CYS A 13 -3.03 4.42 -11.51
CA CYS A 13 -2.90 5.07 -12.82
C CYS A 13 -1.82 4.38 -13.68
N GLU A 14 -2.03 4.34 -15.00
CA GLU A 14 -1.03 3.82 -15.94
C GLU A 14 0.19 4.74 -15.96
N LEU A 15 1.32 4.20 -15.50
CA LEU A 15 2.63 4.83 -15.53
C LEU A 15 3.14 4.93 -16.98
N GLU A 16 4.16 5.77 -17.20
CA GLU A 16 4.84 5.89 -18.49
C GLU A 16 5.43 4.53 -18.91
N GLY A 17 4.74 3.83 -19.81
CA GLY A 17 5.02 2.44 -20.19
C GLY A 17 3.82 1.49 -20.14
N GLY A 18 2.63 1.96 -19.76
CA GLY A 18 1.40 1.15 -19.71
C GLY A 18 1.37 0.16 -18.55
N GLN A 19 2.17 0.42 -17.52
CA GLN A 19 2.33 -0.42 -16.35
C GLN A 19 1.64 0.23 -15.16
N THR A 20 1.19 -0.57 -14.21
CA THR A 20 0.54 -0.09 -12.99
C THR A 20 1.25 -0.67 -11.78
N LEU A 21 1.07 -0.04 -10.62
CA LEU A 21 1.51 -0.61 -9.37
C LEU A 21 0.89 -2.00 -9.18
N ARG A 22 1.68 -2.92 -8.63
CA ARG A 22 1.20 -4.26 -8.32
C ARG A 22 0.02 -4.20 -7.35
N ALA A 23 0.12 -3.30 -6.37
CA ALA A 23 -0.84 -3.17 -5.30
C ALA A 23 -0.69 -1.79 -4.64
N ALA A 24 -1.79 -1.22 -4.14
CA ALA A 24 -1.74 0.02 -3.39
C ALA A 24 -2.84 0.07 -2.32
N ALA A 25 -2.57 0.72 -1.20
CA ALA A 25 -3.51 0.84 -0.09
C ALA A 25 -3.30 2.14 0.70
N ILE A 26 -4.39 2.62 1.30
CA ILE A 26 -4.44 3.73 2.25
C ILE A 26 -4.83 3.12 3.59
N VAL A 27 -3.97 3.27 4.58
CA VAL A 27 -4.14 2.68 5.91
C VAL A 27 -4.05 3.79 6.95
N GLY A 28 -5.05 3.90 7.83
CA GLY A 28 -4.99 4.83 8.96
C GLY A 28 -3.87 4.47 9.95
N HIS A 29 -3.48 5.42 10.78
CA HIS A 29 -2.47 5.21 11.82
C HIS A 29 -2.84 4.10 12.82
N ASP A 30 -4.14 3.85 13.01
CA ASP A 30 -4.68 2.75 13.81
C ASP A 30 -4.58 1.36 13.13
N GLY A 31 -4.02 1.28 11.91
CA GLY A 31 -3.95 0.07 11.10
C GLY A 31 -5.25 -0.29 10.37
N SER A 32 -6.26 0.58 10.44
CA SER A 32 -7.51 0.40 9.70
C SER A 32 -7.29 0.69 8.21
N VAL A 33 -7.67 -0.23 7.34
CA VAL A 33 -7.58 -0.02 5.89
C VAL A 33 -8.73 0.87 5.43
N TRP A 34 -8.42 2.03 4.88
CA TRP A 34 -9.40 3.01 4.38
C TRP A 34 -9.75 2.75 2.91
N ALA A 35 -8.77 2.36 2.10
CA ALA A 35 -8.95 1.94 0.72
C ALA A 35 -7.80 1.04 0.27
N GLN A 36 -8.06 0.19 -0.72
CA GLN A 36 -7.05 -0.70 -1.31
C GLN A 36 -7.39 -1.02 -2.77
N SER A 37 -6.38 -1.40 -3.56
CA SER A 37 -6.58 -1.75 -4.95
C SER A 37 -7.16 -3.17 -5.10
N LYS A 38 -7.84 -3.44 -6.22
CA LYS A 38 -8.46 -4.76 -6.50
C LYS A 38 -7.43 -5.88 -6.71
N SER A 39 -6.16 -5.54 -6.95
CA SER A 39 -5.03 -6.49 -7.01
C SER A 39 -4.48 -6.88 -5.63
N PHE A 40 -4.96 -6.27 -4.55
CA PHE A 40 -4.78 -6.80 -3.19
C PHE A 40 -5.73 -8.00 -2.99
N PRO A 41 -5.31 -9.14 -2.42
CA PRO A 41 -6.20 -10.28 -2.23
C PRO A 41 -7.37 -9.86 -1.35
N GLN A 42 -8.57 -10.13 -1.87
CA GLN A 42 -9.79 -9.39 -1.56
C GLN A 42 -10.17 -9.43 -0.07
N ILE A 43 -10.31 -8.25 0.54
CA ILE A 43 -11.09 -8.09 1.77
C ILE A 43 -12.56 -8.04 1.36
N CYS A 44 -13.28 -9.13 1.60
CA CYS A 44 -14.73 -9.13 1.54
C CYS A 44 -15.27 -8.35 2.74
N ILE A 45 -15.53 -7.05 2.56
CA ILE A 45 -16.45 -6.34 3.46
C ILE A 45 -17.85 -6.88 3.15
N THR A 46 -18.34 -7.80 3.96
CA THR A 46 -19.78 -8.09 4.00
C THR A 46 -20.47 -6.89 4.61
N GLU A 47 -20.78 -5.89 3.78
CA GLU A 47 -21.82 -4.93 4.13
C GLU A 47 -23.13 -5.40 3.49
N ASN A 48 -24.12 -5.59 4.35
CA ASN A 48 -25.39 -6.19 4.02
C ASN A 48 -26.12 -5.46 2.89
N ASN A 49 -26.65 -6.26 1.96
CA ASN A 49 -27.88 -6.04 1.18
C ASN A 49 -27.81 -5.38 -0.23
N GLN A 50 -27.47 -6.25 -1.18
CA GLN A 50 -28.08 -6.48 -2.50
C GLN A 50 -27.36 -6.07 -3.81
N PRO A 51 -27.54 -6.89 -4.89
CA PRO A 51 -26.60 -7.05 -5.99
C PRO A 51 -27.15 -6.61 -7.35
N HIS A 52 -26.28 -6.18 -8.27
CA HIS A 52 -26.46 -6.26 -9.72
C HIS A 52 -25.07 -6.06 -10.36
N CYS A 53 -24.61 -6.74 -11.41
CA CYS A 53 -25.09 -7.81 -12.29
C CYS A 53 -23.86 -8.21 -13.15
N GLY A 54 -23.36 -9.45 -13.13
CA GLY A 54 -23.46 -10.32 -14.32
C GLY A 54 -22.11 -10.83 -14.91
N GLN A 55 -21.72 -12.06 -14.51
CA GLN A 55 -21.03 -13.15 -15.25
C GLN A 55 -19.69 -12.85 -15.98
N LYS A 56 -18.61 -13.65 -15.84
CA LYS A 56 -18.49 -15.08 -16.20
C LYS A 56 -17.25 -15.75 -15.58
N ASN A 57 -17.35 -17.08 -15.43
CA ASN A 57 -16.31 -18.11 -15.37
C ASN A 57 -15.54 -18.37 -14.06
N GLN A 58 -16.10 -19.35 -13.35
CA GLN A 58 -15.45 -20.45 -12.63
C GLN A 58 -14.00 -20.76 -13.02
N ALA A 59 -13.07 -20.53 -12.09
CA ALA A 59 -11.84 -21.30 -11.94
C ALA A 59 -11.69 -21.70 -10.47
N LYS A 60 -11.71 -23.01 -10.25
CA LYS A 60 -11.46 -23.71 -9.00
C LYS A 60 -9.94 -23.86 -8.87
N LEU A 61 -9.32 -23.23 -7.88
CA LEU A 61 -8.04 -23.72 -7.34
C LEU A 61 -7.89 -23.23 -5.90
N GLY A 62 -7.77 -24.19 -4.99
CA GLY A 62 -7.55 -23.93 -3.57
C GLY A 62 -6.21 -23.23 -3.33
N SER A 63 -6.15 -22.66 -2.12
CA SER A 63 -4.98 -22.08 -1.44
C SER A 63 -4.27 -20.94 -2.15
N LEU A 64 -4.53 -19.72 -1.64
CA LEU A 64 -3.56 -18.73 -1.14
C LEU A 64 -4.16 -17.33 -1.35
N LEU A 65 -5.36 -17.09 -0.80
CA LEU A 65 -5.80 -15.71 -0.58
C LEU A 65 -5.03 -15.23 0.65
N ASP A 66 -3.79 -14.80 0.45
CA ASP A 66 -3.08 -13.99 1.43
C ASP A 66 -3.83 -12.68 1.55
N VAL A 67 -4.96 -12.69 2.26
CA VAL A 67 -5.59 -11.48 2.78
C VAL A 67 -4.47 -10.81 3.57
N VAL A 68 -3.82 -9.80 2.97
CA VAL A 68 -2.73 -9.07 3.60
C VAL A 68 -3.36 -8.28 4.74
N LYS A 69 -3.44 -8.94 5.88
CA LYS A 69 -3.95 -8.41 7.12
C LYS A 69 -2.75 -7.77 7.79
N PHE A 70 -2.63 -6.44 7.64
CA PHE A 70 -1.58 -5.69 8.33
C PHE A 70 -1.71 -5.97 9.83
N LYS A 71 -0.61 -6.41 10.45
CA LYS A 71 -0.61 -6.57 11.90
C LYS A 71 -0.48 -5.17 12.50
N PRO A 72 -1.23 -4.85 13.57
CA PRO A 72 -1.10 -3.54 14.23
C PRO A 72 0.32 -3.30 14.75
N GLU A 73 1.06 -4.38 15.06
CA GLU A 73 2.47 -4.35 15.43
C GLU A 73 3.36 -3.80 14.30
N GLU A 74 3.09 -4.14 13.05
CA GLU A 74 3.82 -3.63 11.88
C GLU A 74 3.60 -2.13 11.71
N ILE A 75 2.34 -1.68 11.84
CA ILE A 75 1.98 -0.26 11.76
C ILE A 75 2.64 0.54 12.88
N THR A 76 2.67 0.00 14.10
CA THR A 76 3.35 0.61 15.23
C THR A 76 4.85 0.70 14.99
N ALA A 77 5.47 -0.33 14.41
CA ALA A 77 6.88 -0.31 14.07
C ALA A 77 7.20 0.75 13.00
N ILE A 78 6.34 0.91 12.00
CA ILE A 78 6.42 1.98 10.99
C ILE A 78 6.33 3.35 11.67
N MET A 79 5.37 3.53 12.57
CA MET A 79 5.24 4.78 13.36
C MET A 79 6.49 5.10 14.16
N ASN A 80 7.07 4.10 14.80
CA ASN A 80 8.30 4.28 15.57
C ASN A 80 9.47 4.65 14.66
N ASP A 81 9.62 4.05 13.47
CA ASP A 81 10.68 4.43 12.52
C ASP A 81 10.49 5.84 11.96
N LEU A 82 9.24 6.31 11.86
CA LEU A 82 8.96 7.69 11.47
C LEU A 82 9.36 8.68 12.58
N THR A 83 9.35 8.27 13.85
CA THR A 83 9.87 9.07 14.97
C THR A 83 11.39 8.93 15.11
N GLU A 84 11.92 7.72 14.93
CA GLU A 84 13.32 7.36 15.06
C GLU A 84 13.80 6.63 13.78
N PRO A 85 14.21 7.39 12.74
CA PRO A 85 14.61 6.81 11.47
C PRO A 85 15.80 5.87 11.65
N GLY A 86 15.63 4.60 11.25
CA GLY A 86 16.70 3.60 11.27
C GLY A 86 16.42 2.37 12.15
N SER A 87 15.37 2.40 12.97
CA SER A 87 14.96 1.23 13.75
C SER A 87 14.48 0.08 12.83
N LEU A 88 13.70 0.40 11.79
CA LEU A 88 13.28 -0.59 10.80
C LEU A 88 14.37 -0.93 9.78
N ALA A 89 15.44 -0.13 9.67
CA ALA A 89 16.57 -0.47 8.80
C ALA A 89 17.32 -1.73 9.28
N LEU A 90 17.35 -1.97 10.60
CA LEU A 90 18.00 -3.13 11.20
C LEU A 90 17.10 -4.38 11.20
N THR A 91 15.82 -4.21 11.50
CA THR A 91 14.86 -5.31 11.64
C THR A 91 14.21 -5.70 10.31
N GLY A 92 14.03 -4.73 9.41
CA GLY A 92 13.31 -4.84 8.13
C GLY A 92 11.82 -4.52 8.27
N LEU A 93 11.22 -4.03 7.18
CA LEU A 93 9.80 -3.73 7.10
C LEU A 93 9.03 -5.02 6.81
N HIS A 94 8.14 -5.42 7.70
CA HIS A 94 7.27 -6.58 7.51
C HIS A 94 5.89 -6.08 7.06
N LEU A 95 5.36 -6.65 5.98
CA LEU A 95 4.01 -6.42 5.53
C LEU A 95 3.34 -7.80 5.33
N GLY A 96 2.45 -8.17 6.26
CA GLY A 96 1.78 -9.47 6.31
C GLY A 96 2.73 -10.58 6.75
N ASP A 97 3.36 -11.22 5.77
CA ASP A 97 4.38 -12.28 5.96
C ASP A 97 5.62 -12.04 5.08
N THR A 98 5.65 -10.91 4.36
CA THR A 98 6.77 -10.54 3.52
C THR A 98 7.67 -9.53 4.21
N LYS A 99 8.95 -9.89 4.34
CA LYS A 99 10.01 -8.98 4.76
C LYS A 99 10.58 -8.19 3.57
N TYR A 100 10.50 -6.87 3.64
CA TYR A 100 11.15 -5.92 2.75
C TYR A 100 12.37 -5.32 3.43
N MET A 101 13.47 -5.16 2.69
CA MET A 101 14.64 -4.44 3.16
C MET A 101 14.39 -2.94 3.07
N VAL A 102 14.40 -2.25 4.21
CA VAL A 102 14.29 -0.80 4.22
C VAL A 102 15.52 -0.19 3.56
N ILE A 103 15.29 0.74 2.65
CA ILE A 103 16.31 1.55 1.99
C ILE A 103 16.14 3.01 2.40
N GLN A 104 17.17 3.81 2.14
CA GLN A 104 17.16 5.23 2.48
C GLN A 104 15.98 5.96 1.81
N GLY A 105 15.06 6.43 2.65
CA GLY A 105 13.91 7.26 2.28
C GLY A 105 14.03 8.68 2.84
N GLU A 106 12.90 9.34 3.06
CA GLU A 106 12.82 10.65 3.68
C GLU A 106 12.48 10.50 5.17
N ALA A 107 13.35 11.02 6.04
CA ALA A 107 13.21 10.87 7.48
C ALA A 107 11.88 11.46 7.97
N GLY A 108 11.05 10.61 8.60
CA GLY A 108 9.76 11.01 9.16
C GLY A 108 8.60 11.17 8.17
N ALA A 109 8.84 10.98 6.87
CA ALA A 109 7.85 11.21 5.83
C ALA A 109 7.73 10.04 4.82
N VAL A 110 8.84 9.45 4.38
CA VAL A 110 8.83 8.38 3.36
C VAL A 110 9.72 7.23 3.78
N ILE A 111 9.14 6.04 3.88
CA ILE A 111 9.86 4.78 4.06
C ILE A 111 9.82 4.01 2.76
N ARG A 112 10.98 3.53 2.31
CA ARG A 112 11.10 2.74 1.08
C ARG A 112 11.64 1.38 1.43
N GLY A 113 11.07 0.34 0.83
CA GLY A 113 11.46 -1.04 0.99
C GLY A 113 11.75 -1.69 -0.37
N LYS A 114 12.75 -2.56 -0.43
CA LYS A 114 13.04 -3.40 -1.60
C LYS A 114 12.96 -4.87 -1.25
N LYS A 115 12.50 -5.70 -2.19
CA LYS A 115 12.47 -7.16 -2.07
C LYS A 115 12.70 -7.79 -3.44
N GLY A 116 13.89 -8.34 -3.65
CA GLY A 116 14.21 -9.01 -4.92
C GLY A 116 14.07 -8.06 -6.10
N SER A 117 13.21 -8.41 -7.06
CA SER A 117 12.86 -7.63 -8.26
C SER A 117 11.85 -6.52 -8.01
N GLY A 118 11.15 -6.54 -6.87
CA GLY A 118 10.12 -5.56 -6.53
C GLY A 118 10.46 -4.72 -5.31
N GLY A 119 9.50 -3.90 -4.90
CA GLY A 119 9.63 -3.06 -3.72
C GLY A 119 8.31 -2.48 -3.25
N VAL A 120 8.42 -1.69 -2.20
CA VAL A 120 7.31 -1.00 -1.56
C VAL A 120 7.72 0.40 -1.17
N THR A 121 6.82 1.35 -1.34
CA THR A 121 7.00 2.73 -0.89
C THR A 121 5.85 3.07 0.04
N VAL A 122 6.18 3.63 1.20
CA VAL A 122 5.23 4.03 2.24
C VAL A 122 5.43 5.53 2.49
N LYS A 123 4.43 6.34 2.16
CA LYS A 123 4.40 7.78 2.47
C LYS A 123 3.48 8.00 3.66
N LYS A 124 3.98 8.70 4.67
CA LYS A 124 3.24 9.10 5.86
C LYS A 124 2.51 10.42 5.62
N THR A 125 1.26 10.49 6.05
CA THR A 125 0.47 11.72 6.14
C THR A 125 0.17 12.04 7.62
N ASN A 126 -0.69 13.01 7.93
CA ASN A 126 -0.99 13.36 9.32
C ASN A 126 -1.83 12.28 10.05
N GLN A 127 -2.66 11.53 9.31
CA GLN A 127 -3.64 10.58 9.84
C GLN A 127 -3.62 9.23 9.09
N ALA A 128 -2.94 9.13 7.95
CA ALA A 128 -2.87 7.93 7.12
C ALA A 128 -1.45 7.61 6.60
N LEU A 129 -1.32 6.38 6.11
CA LEU A 129 -0.14 5.79 5.50
C LEU A 129 -0.54 5.33 4.11
N ILE A 130 0.16 5.85 3.10
CA ILE A 130 -0.04 5.50 1.69
C ILE A 130 1.01 4.46 1.32
N ILE A 131 0.56 3.27 0.98
CA ILE A 131 1.41 2.12 0.65
C ILE A 131 1.27 1.84 -0.84
N GLY A 132 2.38 1.85 -1.57
CA GLY A 132 2.45 1.42 -2.97
C GLY A 132 3.45 0.28 -3.11
N VAL A 133 2.99 -0.85 -3.63
CA VAL A 133 3.80 -2.02 -3.94
C VAL A 133 3.99 -2.09 -5.45
N TYR A 134 5.23 -2.24 -5.87
CA TYR A 134 5.62 -2.38 -7.27
C TYR A 134 6.46 -3.63 -7.46
N ASP A 135 6.41 -4.18 -8.67
CA ASP A 135 7.28 -5.27 -9.11
C ASP A 135 7.85 -4.93 -10.48
N GLU A 136 8.84 -5.68 -10.95
CA GLU A 136 9.38 -5.50 -12.31
C GLU A 136 8.24 -5.76 -13.30
N PRO A 137 8.05 -4.94 -14.35
CA PRO A 137 8.94 -3.91 -14.91
C PRO A 137 8.87 -2.48 -14.32
N VAL A 138 8.10 -2.23 -13.26
CA VAL A 138 7.96 -0.89 -12.67
C VAL A 138 9.22 -0.51 -11.90
N THR A 139 9.74 0.69 -12.18
CA THR A 139 10.92 1.21 -11.47
C THR A 139 10.52 1.85 -10.13
N PRO A 140 11.42 1.84 -9.12
CA PRO A 140 11.19 2.53 -7.85
C PRO A 140 10.85 4.00 -8.01
N GLY A 141 11.46 4.68 -8.99
CA GLY A 141 11.22 6.11 -9.24
C GLY A 141 9.77 6.40 -9.61
N GLN A 142 9.18 5.57 -10.47
CA GLN A 142 7.77 5.72 -10.88
C GLN A 142 6.81 5.47 -9.71
N CYS A 143 7.07 4.43 -8.89
CA CYS A 143 6.25 4.17 -7.70
C CYS A 143 6.35 5.31 -6.67
N ASN A 144 7.55 5.78 -6.41
CA ASN A 144 7.80 6.90 -5.50
C ASN A 144 7.02 8.14 -5.92
N MET A 145 7.07 8.51 -7.20
CA MET A 145 6.35 9.69 -7.70
C MET A 145 4.85 9.62 -7.44
N VAL A 146 4.22 8.46 -7.66
CA VAL A 146 2.77 8.30 -7.48
C VAL A 146 2.39 8.32 -5.99
N VAL A 147 3.10 7.56 -5.17
CA VAL A 147 2.82 7.43 -3.74
C VAL A 147 3.08 8.74 -3.00
N GLU A 148 4.21 9.39 -3.30
CA GLU A 148 4.58 10.67 -2.69
C GLU A 148 3.60 11.77 -3.11
N LYS A 149 3.27 11.88 -4.40
CA LYS A 149 2.32 12.88 -4.89
C LYS A 149 0.95 12.78 -4.23
N LEU A 150 0.42 11.56 -4.07
CA LEU A 150 -0.85 11.37 -3.37
C LEU A 150 -0.72 11.70 -1.87
N GLY A 151 0.36 11.26 -1.21
CA GLY A 151 0.53 11.53 0.21
C GLY A 151 0.78 13.00 0.52
N ASP A 152 1.52 13.74 -0.31
CA ASP A 152 1.67 15.19 -0.16
C ASP A 152 0.34 15.91 -0.36
N TYR A 153 -0.48 15.48 -1.32
CA TYR A 153 -1.83 16.01 -1.47
C TYR A 153 -2.69 15.79 -0.21
N LEU A 154 -2.66 14.58 0.36
CA LEU A 154 -3.43 14.28 1.58
C LEU A 154 -2.90 15.03 2.80
N ALA A 155 -1.57 15.13 2.93
CA ALA A 155 -0.93 15.90 3.98
C ALA A 155 -1.30 17.39 3.93
N ASP A 156 -1.36 17.97 2.72
CA ASP A 156 -1.78 19.36 2.50
C ASP A 156 -3.26 19.59 2.85
N GLN A 157 -4.11 18.58 2.61
CA GLN A 157 -5.52 18.59 3.05
C GLN A 157 -5.68 18.42 4.59
N GLY A 158 -4.60 18.27 5.35
CA GLY A 158 -4.62 18.08 6.81
C GLY A 158 -4.97 16.64 7.25
N LEU A 159 -4.87 15.69 6.32
CA LEU A 159 -5.03 14.25 6.54
C LEU A 159 -3.68 13.56 6.64
#